data_AF-A0A1R1LSG7-F1
#
_entry.id   AF-A0A1R1LSG7-F1
#
_cell.length_a   1.000
_cell.length_b   1.000
_cell.length_c   1.000
_cell.angle_alpha   90.00
_cell.angle_beta   90.00
_cell.angle_gamma   90.00
#
_symmetry.space_group_name_H-M   'P 1'
#
loop_
_entity.id
_entity.type
_entity.pdbx_description
1 polymer ?
#
loop_
_entity_poly.entity_id
_entity_poly.type
_entity_poly.pdbx_seq_one_letter_code
_entity_poly.pdbx_strand_id
1 'polypeptide(L)'
;MATIGTAYHAVDMIYSNVFYGDVIEASSNTIRISDGRYEQVYQGQFTYDSYGLSGGVVNATSFYEYGELFYKTSGGPYQALSVERYINNNDLEGLYDKVIFSGEDTINGSNENDTLSGFQGNDIIYGNSGDDIIIDTSGDDRVYGGNGNDLISIDYYGAYGGHDVIDGGEGIDTLVYTKSLANYSITTTGSNGSVTDNSGQAGYAEIVSVERLRFIDKSLALDTEGNAGQAYRIYKAAFDRTPDSGGLGYWIDVMDNGHTLEQVAAGFINSIEFQDMYGENPSDEQFLTALYNNVLDRGPDDGGYLWWLDSLGSGAFTREGALAGFSESAENQENVIELIANGIMYDEWAG
;
A
#
# COMPACT_ATOMS: atom_id res chain seq x y z
N MET A 1 -4.96 -28.26 -1.04
CA MET A 1 -5.38 -28.48 -2.45
C MET A 1 -5.45 -27.08 -3.03
N ALA A 2 -4.93 -26.87 -4.24
CA ALA A 2 -4.81 -25.51 -4.75
C ALA A 2 -6.13 -24.99 -5.32
N THR A 3 -6.61 -23.92 -4.71
CA THR A 3 -7.79 -23.17 -5.09
C THR A 3 -7.38 -21.96 -5.89
N ILE A 4 -8.14 -21.67 -6.94
CA ILE A 4 -8.01 -20.44 -7.70
C ILE A 4 -9.26 -19.62 -7.45
N GLY A 5 -9.10 -18.49 -6.77
CA GLY A 5 -10.09 -17.42 -6.62
C GLY A 5 -9.85 -16.33 -7.66
N THR A 6 -10.91 -15.83 -8.28
CA THR A 6 -10.83 -14.72 -9.24
C THR A 6 -11.98 -13.76 -9.01
N ALA A 7 -11.66 -12.51 -8.69
CA ALA A 7 -12.58 -11.38 -8.66
C ALA A 7 -12.69 -10.74 -10.05
N TYR A 8 -13.86 -10.19 -10.34
CA TYR A 8 -14.17 -9.47 -11.59
C TYR A 8 -14.63 -8.03 -11.33
N HIS A 9 -14.89 -7.72 -10.06
CA HIS A 9 -15.25 -6.44 -9.48
C HIS A 9 -14.65 -6.37 -8.08
N ALA A 10 -14.62 -5.17 -7.48
CA ALA A 10 -14.13 -4.99 -6.12
C ALA A 10 -14.75 -5.99 -5.14
N VAL A 11 -13.91 -6.77 -4.45
CA VAL A 11 -14.30 -7.72 -3.42
C VAL A 11 -13.78 -7.31 -2.05
N ASP A 12 -14.52 -7.70 -1.00
CA ASP A 12 -14.07 -7.61 0.37
C ASP A 12 -14.10 -9.00 1.01
N MET A 13 -12.91 -9.61 1.11
CA MET A 13 -12.73 -10.95 1.65
C MET A 13 -12.75 -10.98 3.19
N ILE A 14 -12.67 -9.83 3.86
CA ILE A 14 -12.58 -9.71 5.32
C ILE A 14 -13.96 -9.48 5.93
N TYR A 15 -14.74 -8.55 5.37
CA TYR A 15 -16.05 -8.16 5.90
C TYR A 15 -17.22 -8.73 5.07
N SER A 16 -16.97 -9.79 4.30
CA SER A 16 -18.01 -10.51 3.57
C SER A 16 -19.09 -11.07 4.52
N ASN A 17 -20.34 -11.06 4.05
CA ASN A 17 -21.50 -11.59 4.80
C ASN A 17 -22.31 -12.55 3.93
N VAL A 18 -22.92 -13.57 4.55
CA VAL A 18 -23.90 -14.39 3.83
C VAL A 18 -25.12 -13.54 3.49
N PHE A 19 -25.75 -13.83 2.35
CA PHE A 19 -27.08 -13.32 2.05
C PHE A 19 -28.13 -14.42 2.25
N TYR A 20 -29.36 -14.03 2.56
CA TYR A 20 -30.48 -14.94 2.72
C TYR A 20 -31.26 -15.03 1.40
N GLY A 21 -31.14 -16.16 0.70
CA GLY A 21 -31.84 -16.42 -0.56
C GLY A 21 -32.56 -17.77 -0.60
N ASP A 22 -33.41 -17.94 -1.61
CA ASP A 22 -34.11 -19.19 -1.90
C ASP A 22 -33.25 -20.11 -2.77
N VAL A 23 -33.33 -21.42 -2.53
CA VAL A 23 -32.74 -22.42 -3.44
C VAL A 23 -33.60 -22.49 -4.70
N ILE A 24 -33.10 -21.90 -5.80
CA ILE A 24 -33.80 -21.84 -7.09
C ILE A 24 -33.42 -22.99 -8.03
N GLU A 25 -32.30 -23.67 -7.76
CA GLU A 25 -31.87 -24.89 -8.45
C GLU A 25 -31.18 -25.83 -7.46
N ALA A 26 -31.56 -27.10 -7.47
CA ALA A 26 -30.88 -28.17 -6.76
C ALA A 26 -30.88 -29.42 -7.65
N SER A 27 -29.74 -29.71 -8.25
CA SER A 27 -29.52 -30.84 -9.15
C SER A 27 -28.30 -31.64 -8.70
N SER A 28 -28.02 -32.76 -9.37
CA SER A 28 -26.86 -33.60 -9.04
C SER A 28 -25.51 -32.93 -9.33
N ASN A 29 -25.48 -31.79 -10.01
CA ASN A 29 -24.24 -31.09 -10.36
C ASN A 29 -24.23 -29.58 -10.06
N THR A 30 -25.38 -28.99 -9.73
CA THR A 30 -25.51 -27.55 -9.47
C THR A 30 -26.46 -27.30 -8.31
N ILE A 31 -26.09 -26.39 -7.41
CA ILE A 31 -26.99 -25.73 -6.47
C ILE A 31 -26.95 -24.22 -6.75
N ARG A 32 -28.11 -23.56 -6.83
CA ARG A 32 -28.21 -22.09 -6.98
C ARG A 32 -29.11 -21.52 -5.90
N ILE A 33 -28.61 -20.49 -5.24
CA ILE A 33 -29.32 -19.75 -4.20
C ILE A 33 -29.45 -18.30 -4.66
N SER A 34 -30.64 -17.70 -4.59
CA SER A 34 -30.83 -16.30 -4.98
C SER A 34 -31.92 -15.60 -4.18
N ASP A 35 -31.75 -14.30 -3.94
CA ASP A 35 -32.78 -13.40 -3.41
C ASP A 35 -33.33 -12.41 -4.47
N GLY A 36 -32.92 -12.60 -5.74
CA GLY A 36 -33.24 -11.73 -6.87
C GLY A 36 -32.21 -10.61 -7.11
N ARG A 37 -31.43 -10.19 -6.11
CA ARG A 37 -30.27 -9.31 -6.28
C ARG A 37 -28.99 -10.12 -6.34
N TYR A 38 -28.76 -10.97 -5.35
CA TYR A 38 -27.60 -11.81 -5.21
C TYR A 38 -27.91 -13.23 -5.71
N GLU A 39 -26.93 -13.86 -6.33
CA GLU A 39 -26.99 -15.28 -6.69
C GLU A 39 -25.67 -15.96 -6.37
N GLN A 40 -25.73 -17.07 -5.63
CA GLN A 40 -24.59 -17.93 -5.36
C GLN A 40 -24.82 -19.27 -6.06
N VAL A 41 -23.86 -19.65 -6.89
CA VAL A 41 -23.85 -20.90 -7.64
C VAL A 41 -22.76 -21.81 -7.07
N TYR A 42 -23.12 -23.04 -6.74
CA TYR A 42 -22.20 -24.11 -6.37
C TYR A 42 -22.20 -25.18 -7.45
N GLN A 43 -21.04 -25.46 -8.03
CA GLN A 43 -20.84 -26.49 -9.05
C GLN A 43 -20.11 -27.66 -8.42
N GLY A 44 -20.57 -28.87 -8.66
CA GLY A 44 -20.04 -30.03 -7.94
C GLY A 44 -20.68 -31.35 -8.33
N GLN A 45 -20.71 -32.27 -7.38
CA GLN A 45 -21.47 -33.52 -7.45
C GLN A 45 -22.26 -33.63 -6.15
N PHE A 46 -23.58 -33.65 -6.22
CA PHE A 46 -24.45 -33.57 -5.05
C PHE A 46 -25.37 -34.78 -4.96
N THR A 47 -25.57 -35.27 -3.73
CA THR A 47 -26.57 -36.29 -3.42
C THR A 47 -27.62 -35.70 -2.50
N TYR A 48 -28.87 -36.15 -2.68
CA TYR A 48 -30.01 -35.68 -1.89
C TYR A 48 -30.77 -36.85 -1.31
N ASP A 49 -31.36 -36.64 -0.14
CA ASP A 49 -32.35 -37.53 0.46
C ASP A 49 -33.66 -36.79 0.77
N SER A 50 -34.52 -37.36 1.61
CA SER A 50 -35.81 -36.74 1.97
C SER A 50 -35.69 -35.44 2.76
N TYR A 51 -34.52 -35.12 3.31
CA TYR A 51 -34.25 -33.94 4.14
C TYR A 51 -33.45 -32.85 3.42
N GLY A 52 -32.99 -33.09 2.18
CA GLY A 52 -32.23 -32.13 1.39
C GLY A 52 -30.88 -32.68 0.97
N LEU A 53 -29.85 -31.82 0.96
CA LEU A 53 -28.48 -32.20 0.63
C LEU A 53 -28.00 -33.26 1.64
N SER A 54 -27.58 -34.41 1.15
CA SER A 54 -27.14 -35.55 1.98
C SER A 54 -25.65 -35.86 1.82
N GLY A 55 -24.98 -35.22 0.86
CA GLY A 55 -23.56 -35.43 0.61
C GLY A 55 -23.12 -34.88 -0.74
N GLY A 56 -21.87 -35.18 -1.07
CA GLY A 56 -21.25 -34.73 -2.30
C GLY A 56 -20.11 -33.74 -2.08
N VAL A 57 -19.70 -33.10 -3.17
CA VAL A 57 -18.57 -32.20 -3.20
C VAL A 57 -18.88 -30.95 -4.01
N VAL A 58 -18.31 -29.83 -3.60
CA VAL A 58 -18.26 -28.57 -4.35
C VAL A 58 -16.89 -28.48 -5.02
N ASN A 59 -16.86 -28.25 -6.33
CA ASN A 59 -15.64 -28.11 -7.11
C ASN A 59 -15.33 -26.65 -7.45
N ALA A 60 -16.38 -25.83 -7.56
CA ALA A 60 -16.30 -24.42 -7.90
C ALA A 60 -17.50 -23.67 -7.34
N THR A 61 -17.32 -22.38 -7.07
CA THR A 61 -18.41 -21.47 -6.70
C THR A 61 -18.39 -20.24 -7.57
N SER A 62 -19.53 -19.58 -7.75
CA SER A 62 -19.63 -18.30 -8.46
C SER A 62 -20.67 -17.43 -7.81
N PHE A 63 -20.29 -16.19 -7.48
CA PHE A 63 -21.16 -15.20 -6.87
C PHE A 63 -21.50 -14.13 -7.91
N TYR A 64 -22.78 -13.79 -7.99
CA TYR A 64 -23.31 -12.78 -8.88
C TYR A 64 -24.09 -11.73 -8.10
N GLU A 65 -23.97 -10.47 -8.51
CA GLU A 65 -24.82 -9.38 -8.05
C GLU A 65 -25.46 -8.69 -9.27
N TYR A 66 -26.78 -8.55 -9.25
CA TYR A 66 -27.59 -8.07 -10.37
C TYR A 66 -27.33 -8.80 -11.70
N GLY A 67 -26.90 -10.07 -11.62
CA GLY A 67 -26.60 -10.92 -12.78
C GLY A 67 -25.18 -10.78 -13.34
N GLU A 68 -24.38 -9.85 -12.82
CA GLU A 68 -22.95 -9.72 -13.15
C GLU A 68 -22.13 -10.67 -12.28
N LEU A 69 -21.12 -11.32 -12.86
CA LEU A 69 -20.22 -12.22 -12.12
C LEU A 69 -19.24 -11.36 -11.31
N PHE A 70 -19.26 -11.48 -9.99
CA PHE A 70 -18.36 -10.75 -9.10
C PHE A 70 -17.14 -11.58 -8.72
N TYR A 71 -17.37 -12.85 -8.42
CA TYR A 71 -16.30 -13.72 -7.92
C TYR A 71 -16.52 -15.17 -8.31
N LYS A 72 -15.41 -15.88 -8.50
CA LYS A 72 -15.41 -17.31 -8.81
C LYS A 72 -14.28 -18.04 -8.09
N THR A 73 -14.58 -19.23 -7.56
CA THR A 73 -13.57 -20.19 -7.10
C THR A 73 -13.56 -21.46 -7.93
N SER A 74 -12.41 -22.11 -8.00
CA SER A 74 -12.24 -23.47 -8.50
C SER A 74 -11.09 -24.16 -7.77
N GLY A 75 -11.05 -25.49 -7.71
CA GLY A 75 -9.94 -26.22 -7.05
C GLY A 75 -10.39 -27.26 -6.01
N GLY A 76 -11.71 -27.42 -5.81
CA GLY A 76 -12.26 -28.53 -5.03
C GLY A 76 -11.86 -29.90 -5.59
N PRO A 77 -12.16 -30.98 -4.86
CA PRO A 77 -13.44 -31.13 -4.19
C PRO A 77 -13.45 -30.76 -2.70
N TYR A 78 -14.30 -29.79 -2.31
CA TYR A 78 -14.66 -29.50 -0.93
C TYR A 78 -15.89 -30.29 -0.53
N GLN A 79 -15.97 -30.79 0.71
CA GLN A 79 -17.16 -31.53 1.16
C GLN A 79 -18.39 -30.62 1.20
N ALA A 80 -19.45 -30.98 0.47
CA ALA A 80 -20.64 -30.13 0.32
C ALA A 80 -21.34 -29.85 1.67
N LEU A 81 -21.40 -30.85 2.56
CA LEU A 81 -21.96 -30.69 3.91
C LEU A 81 -21.09 -29.80 4.82
N SER A 82 -19.77 -29.73 4.57
CA SER A 82 -18.91 -28.79 5.30
C SER A 82 -19.17 -27.37 4.86
N VAL A 83 -19.30 -27.14 3.54
CA VAL A 83 -19.65 -25.84 2.96
C VAL A 83 -21.02 -25.37 3.48
N GLU A 84 -22.04 -26.23 3.39
CA GLU A 84 -23.39 -25.96 3.91
C GLU A 84 -23.37 -25.59 5.40
N ARG A 85 -22.60 -26.29 6.22
CA ARG A 85 -22.51 -26.03 7.66
C ARG A 85 -21.97 -24.63 7.97
N TYR A 86 -20.91 -24.19 7.29
CA TYR A 86 -20.35 -22.86 7.51
C TYR A 86 -21.32 -21.75 7.07
N ILE A 87 -21.99 -21.93 5.92
CA ILE A 87 -23.01 -21.00 5.44
C ILE A 87 -24.18 -20.90 6.43
N ASN A 88 -24.70 -22.03 6.90
CA ASN A 88 -25.82 -22.06 7.86
C ASN A 88 -25.46 -21.46 9.23
N ASN A 89 -24.18 -21.42 9.57
CA ASN A 89 -23.67 -20.78 10.79
C ASN A 89 -23.32 -19.30 10.59
N ASN A 90 -23.50 -18.74 9.39
CA ASN A 90 -23.07 -17.39 9.03
C ASN A 90 -21.57 -17.16 9.29
N ASP A 91 -20.73 -18.13 8.90
CA ASP A 91 -19.29 -18.15 9.12
C ASP A 91 -18.55 -18.28 7.79
N LEU A 92 -18.52 -17.18 7.01
CA LEU A 92 -17.80 -17.12 5.73
C LEU A 92 -16.28 -17.07 5.91
N GLU A 93 -15.80 -16.36 6.94
CA GLU A 93 -14.38 -16.33 7.27
C GLU A 93 -13.85 -17.75 7.51
N GLY A 94 -14.54 -18.54 8.35
CA GLY A 94 -14.20 -19.94 8.58
C GLY A 94 -14.40 -20.83 7.35
N LEU A 95 -15.37 -20.52 6.48
CA LEU A 95 -15.51 -21.23 5.19
C LEU A 95 -14.29 -21.01 4.31
N TYR A 96 -13.83 -19.77 4.18
CA TYR A 96 -12.68 -19.44 3.35
C TYR A 96 -11.39 -19.98 4.00
N ASP A 97 -11.06 -19.59 5.22
CA ASP A 97 -9.82 -19.97 5.90
C ASP A 97 -9.66 -21.49 6.13
N LYS A 98 -10.75 -22.22 6.41
CA LYS A 98 -10.67 -23.65 6.80
C LYS A 98 -11.12 -24.64 5.74
N VAL A 99 -11.71 -24.19 4.64
CA VAL A 99 -12.27 -25.10 3.64
C VAL A 99 -11.86 -24.72 2.22
N ILE A 100 -12.15 -23.49 1.80
CA ILE A 100 -11.95 -23.09 0.41
C ILE A 100 -10.49 -22.68 0.17
N PHE A 101 -9.92 -21.83 1.02
CA PHE A 101 -8.57 -21.26 0.92
C PHE A 101 -7.69 -21.72 2.09
N SER A 102 -7.54 -23.03 2.25
CA SER A 102 -6.81 -23.60 3.39
C SER A 102 -5.49 -24.26 2.98
N GLY A 103 -4.97 -23.97 1.78
CA GLY A 103 -3.79 -24.61 1.22
C GLY A 103 -3.02 -23.67 0.32
N GLU A 104 -2.16 -24.20 -0.55
CA GLU A 104 -1.44 -23.36 -1.52
C GLU A 104 -2.39 -22.87 -2.62
N ASP A 105 -2.90 -21.66 -2.48
CA ASP A 105 -3.97 -21.11 -3.30
C ASP A 105 -3.46 -19.97 -4.20
N THR A 106 -4.30 -19.56 -5.15
CA THR A 106 -4.04 -18.42 -6.03
C THR A 106 -5.25 -17.50 -5.99
N ILE A 107 -5.03 -16.27 -5.56
CA ILE A 107 -6.07 -15.25 -5.40
C ILE A 107 -5.78 -14.16 -6.40
N ASN A 108 -6.72 -13.96 -7.31
CA ASN A 108 -6.66 -12.89 -8.30
C ASN A 108 -7.73 -11.87 -7.95
N GLY A 109 -7.31 -10.67 -7.59
CA GLY A 109 -8.14 -9.47 -7.52
C GLY A 109 -8.72 -9.11 -8.89
N SER A 110 -9.49 -8.04 -8.88
CA SER A 110 -10.11 -7.40 -10.02
C SER A 110 -9.19 -6.31 -10.58
N ASN A 111 -9.73 -5.32 -11.30
CA ASN A 111 -8.98 -4.10 -11.67
C ASN A 111 -9.54 -2.86 -10.93
N GLU A 112 -10.23 -3.10 -9.82
CA GLU A 112 -10.83 -2.11 -8.93
C GLU A 112 -10.22 -2.32 -7.53
N ASN A 113 -10.38 -1.36 -6.63
CA ASN A 113 -9.83 -1.46 -5.27
C ASN A 113 -10.43 -2.63 -4.49
N ASP A 114 -9.63 -3.66 -4.28
CA ASP A 114 -9.99 -4.90 -3.61
C ASP A 114 -9.53 -4.92 -2.14
N THR A 115 -10.17 -5.78 -1.36
CA THR A 115 -9.70 -6.18 -0.03
C THR A 115 -9.54 -7.69 -0.04
N LEU A 116 -8.29 -8.14 -0.18
CA LEU A 116 -7.89 -9.52 -0.37
C LEU A 116 -7.30 -10.10 0.91
N SER A 117 -7.43 -11.42 1.08
CA SER A 117 -6.74 -12.15 2.15
C SER A 117 -6.15 -13.44 1.63
N GLY A 118 -4.86 -13.67 1.91
CA GLY A 118 -4.13 -14.89 1.54
C GLY A 118 -4.67 -16.14 2.22
N PHE A 119 -5.14 -16.00 3.46
CA PHE A 119 -5.46 -17.11 4.37
C PHE A 119 -4.23 -18.00 4.61
N GLN A 120 -4.45 -19.25 5.04
CA GLN A 120 -3.38 -20.19 5.40
C GLN A 120 -2.89 -20.95 4.19
N GLY A 121 -1.58 -20.96 3.97
CA GLY A 121 -0.99 -21.74 2.89
C GLY A 121 0.32 -21.16 2.45
N ASN A 122 0.80 -21.58 1.28
CA ASN A 122 1.82 -20.81 0.56
C ASN A 122 1.12 -20.33 -0.70
N ASP A 123 0.70 -19.08 -0.67
CA ASP A 123 -0.27 -18.50 -1.57
C ASP A 123 0.39 -17.61 -2.63
N ILE A 124 -0.35 -17.38 -3.70
CA ILE A 124 -0.02 -16.37 -4.70
C ILE A 124 -1.19 -15.39 -4.77
N ILE A 125 -0.94 -14.13 -4.44
CA ILE A 125 -1.94 -13.06 -4.41
C ILE A 125 -1.59 -12.01 -5.45
N TYR A 126 -2.55 -11.66 -6.30
CA TYR A 126 -2.45 -10.57 -7.25
C TYR A 126 -3.55 -9.55 -6.95
N GLY A 127 -3.21 -8.30 -6.60
CA GLY A 127 -4.15 -7.18 -6.53
C GLY A 127 -4.58 -6.71 -7.92
N ASN A 128 -3.59 -6.58 -8.81
CA ASN A 128 -3.65 -6.13 -10.21
C ASN A 128 -3.73 -4.61 -10.38
N SER A 129 -4.90 -4.00 -10.28
CA SER A 129 -5.05 -2.56 -10.50
C SER A 129 -6.08 -2.02 -9.54
N GLY A 130 -5.86 -0.81 -9.04
CA GLY A 130 -6.65 -0.24 -7.96
C GLY A 130 -5.75 -0.08 -6.73
N ASP A 131 -6.21 0.72 -5.78
CA ASP A 131 -5.52 0.83 -4.49
C ASP A 131 -6.04 -0.31 -3.59
N ASP A 132 -5.30 -1.42 -3.53
CA ASP A 132 -5.74 -2.65 -2.89
C ASP A 132 -5.32 -2.73 -1.41
N ILE A 133 -6.13 -3.43 -0.62
CA ILE A 133 -5.75 -3.87 0.72
C ILE A 133 -5.50 -5.37 0.66
N ILE A 134 -4.27 -5.79 0.93
CA ILE A 134 -3.88 -7.20 0.92
C ILE A 134 -3.46 -7.61 2.32
N ILE A 135 -4.18 -8.57 2.89
CA ILE A 135 -3.83 -9.22 4.15
C ILE A 135 -3.20 -10.58 3.86
N ASP A 136 -1.90 -10.63 3.97
CA ASP A 136 -1.14 -11.86 3.94
C ASP A 136 -1.09 -12.48 5.35
N THR A 137 -1.07 -13.82 5.44
CA THR A 137 -1.05 -14.50 6.74
C THR A 137 0.12 -15.47 6.86
N SER A 138 -0.08 -16.70 7.33
CA SER A 138 1.01 -17.64 7.53
C SER A 138 1.32 -18.38 6.25
N GLY A 139 2.58 -18.39 5.84
CA GLY A 139 2.97 -19.03 4.59
C GLY A 139 4.34 -18.61 4.13
N ASP A 140 4.83 -19.26 3.08
CA ASP A 140 5.87 -18.67 2.22
C ASP A 140 5.16 -18.09 0.99
N ASP A 141 4.70 -16.85 1.10
CA ASP A 141 3.72 -16.26 0.19
C ASP A 141 4.36 -15.44 -0.95
N ARG A 142 3.62 -15.25 -2.04
CA ARG A 142 3.96 -14.32 -3.11
C ARG A 142 2.85 -13.31 -3.29
N VAL A 143 3.13 -12.06 -2.97
CA VAL A 143 2.17 -10.96 -3.05
C VAL A 143 2.60 -9.99 -4.13
N TYR A 144 1.69 -9.69 -5.06
CA TYR A 144 1.85 -8.69 -6.10
C TYR A 144 0.72 -7.67 -5.95
N GLY A 145 1.04 -6.44 -5.54
CA GLY A 145 0.08 -5.34 -5.44
C GLY A 145 -0.45 -4.98 -6.82
N GLY A 146 0.42 -4.48 -7.69
CA GLY A 146 0.13 -4.19 -9.08
C GLY A 146 0.20 -2.70 -9.36
N ASN A 147 -0.83 -2.12 -9.97
CA ASN A 147 -0.92 -0.68 -10.18
C ASN A 147 -1.83 -0.05 -9.13
N GLY A 148 -1.39 1.02 -8.48
CA GLY A 148 -2.15 1.68 -7.43
C GLY A 148 -1.29 1.87 -6.20
N ASN A 149 -1.81 2.54 -5.19
CA ASN A 149 -1.13 2.67 -3.92
C ASN A 149 -1.61 1.57 -2.98
N ASP A 150 -0.89 0.45 -2.94
CA ASP A 150 -1.35 -0.74 -2.24
C ASP A 150 -0.96 -0.74 -0.76
N LEU A 151 -1.85 -1.28 0.07
CA LEU A 151 -1.62 -1.50 1.50
C LEU A 151 -1.51 -2.99 1.78
N ILE A 152 -0.30 -3.47 2.01
CA ILE A 152 0.02 -4.88 2.22
C ILE A 152 0.36 -5.10 3.69
N SER A 153 -0.28 -6.06 4.35
CA SER A 153 -0.04 -6.39 5.77
C SER A 153 0.37 -7.86 5.90
N ILE A 154 1.56 -8.13 6.45
CA ILE A 154 2.19 -9.47 6.49
C ILE A 154 2.37 -10.06 7.90
N ASP A 155 1.62 -9.59 8.89
CA ASP A 155 1.70 -10.11 10.26
C ASP A 155 0.34 -9.96 10.98
N TYR A 156 -0.74 -10.31 10.28
CA TYR A 156 -2.10 -10.20 10.80
C TYR A 156 -2.46 -11.40 11.67
N TYR A 157 -3.06 -11.16 12.83
CA TYR A 157 -3.52 -12.17 13.81
C TYR A 157 -2.46 -13.15 14.37
N GLY A 158 -1.18 -12.78 14.36
CA GLY A 158 -0.13 -13.62 14.95
C GLY A 158 0.10 -14.93 14.18
N ALA A 159 -0.24 -14.92 12.90
CA ALA A 159 0.37 -15.77 11.89
C ALA A 159 1.82 -15.30 11.71
N TYR A 160 2.73 -15.89 12.49
CA TYR A 160 4.13 -15.52 12.47
C TYR A 160 4.98 -16.54 11.70
N GLY A 161 5.97 -16.02 10.99
CA GLY A 161 6.91 -16.82 10.21
C GLY A 161 6.47 -16.96 8.77
N GLY A 162 7.41 -17.34 7.92
CA GLY A 162 7.22 -17.28 6.48
C GLY A 162 8.35 -16.57 5.80
N HIS A 163 8.65 -16.99 4.57
CA HIS A 163 9.56 -16.32 3.66
C HIS A 163 8.76 -15.78 2.49
N ASP A 164 8.32 -14.53 2.64
CA ASP A 164 7.41 -13.89 1.69
C ASP A 164 8.18 -13.12 0.63
N VAL A 165 7.64 -13.07 -0.57
CA VAL A 165 8.12 -12.21 -1.65
C VAL A 165 7.00 -11.25 -2.01
N ILE A 166 7.27 -9.96 -1.84
CA ILE A 166 6.29 -8.89 -1.99
C ILE A 166 6.79 -7.94 -3.06
N ASP A 167 5.97 -7.74 -4.08
CA ASP A 167 6.17 -6.73 -5.12
C ASP A 167 5.01 -5.74 -5.01
N GLY A 168 5.29 -4.49 -4.60
CA GLY A 168 4.28 -3.44 -4.51
C GLY A 168 3.77 -3.10 -5.91
N GLY A 169 4.68 -2.66 -6.77
CA GLY A 169 4.44 -2.48 -8.20
C GLY A 169 4.54 -1.02 -8.62
N GLU A 170 3.55 -0.52 -9.37
CA GLU A 170 3.46 0.88 -9.75
C GLU A 170 2.60 1.64 -8.74
N GLY A 171 3.19 2.63 -8.06
CA GLY A 171 2.46 3.49 -7.14
C GLY A 171 3.30 3.83 -5.93
N ILE A 172 2.64 4.14 -4.82
CA ILE A 172 3.26 4.33 -3.51
C ILE A 172 2.75 3.21 -2.62
N ASP A 173 3.53 2.15 -2.54
CA ASP A 173 3.12 0.94 -1.85
C ASP A 173 3.59 0.92 -0.40
N THR A 174 2.70 0.45 0.48
CA THR A 174 2.93 0.42 1.92
C THR A 174 2.86 -0.97 2.47
N LEU A 175 3.99 -1.45 2.98
CA LEU A 175 4.08 -2.66 3.77
C LEU A 175 3.93 -2.36 5.26
N VAL A 176 2.90 -2.95 5.87
CA VAL A 176 2.49 -2.72 7.26
C VAL A 176 2.95 -3.86 8.16
N TYR A 177 3.57 -3.47 9.26
CA TYR A 177 4.03 -4.32 10.35
C TYR A 177 3.27 -4.00 11.63
N THR A 178 2.91 -5.04 12.38
CA THR A 178 2.10 -4.91 13.61
C THR A 178 2.92 -4.68 14.88
N LYS A 179 4.26 -4.71 14.79
CA LYS A 179 5.19 -4.47 15.90
C LYS A 179 5.97 -3.17 15.69
N SER A 180 6.71 -2.75 16.71
CA SER A 180 7.59 -1.58 16.61
C SER A 180 8.84 -1.87 15.78
N LEU A 181 9.38 -0.83 15.15
CA LEU A 181 10.59 -0.88 14.30
C LEU A 181 11.74 -1.63 14.95
N ALA A 182 11.92 -1.48 16.27
CA ALA A 182 13.01 -2.12 17.02
C ALA A 182 12.99 -3.67 17.00
N ASN A 183 11.87 -4.28 16.57
CA ASN A 183 11.78 -5.72 16.38
C ASN A 183 12.33 -6.18 15.02
N TYR A 184 12.59 -5.27 14.08
CA TYR A 184 12.93 -5.62 12.71
C TYR A 184 14.36 -5.25 12.34
N SER A 185 14.98 -6.09 11.51
CA SER A 185 16.23 -5.79 10.80
C SER A 185 15.87 -5.48 9.35
N ILE A 186 16.29 -4.32 8.83
CA ILE A 186 15.95 -3.84 7.49
C ILE A 186 17.24 -3.70 6.68
N THR A 187 17.26 -4.25 5.47
CA THR A 187 18.37 -4.08 4.50
C THR A 187 17.78 -3.69 3.16
N THR A 188 17.96 -2.44 2.73
CA THR A 188 17.34 -1.92 1.50
C THR A 188 18.32 -1.20 0.59
N THR A 189 17.94 -1.06 -0.67
CA THR A 189 18.57 -0.20 -1.68
C THR A 189 17.44 0.40 -2.52
N GLY A 190 17.07 1.65 -2.22
CA GLY A 190 15.81 2.22 -2.68
C GLY A 190 14.61 1.40 -2.18
N SER A 191 13.56 1.28 -3.00
CA SER A 191 12.33 0.51 -2.71
C SER A 191 12.48 -1.02 -2.73
N ASN A 192 13.71 -1.55 -2.71
CA ASN A 192 13.96 -3.00 -2.77
C ASN A 192 14.83 -3.44 -1.60
N GLY A 193 14.63 -4.67 -1.11
CA GLY A 193 15.45 -5.19 -0.02
C GLY A 193 14.82 -6.35 0.71
N SER A 194 15.14 -6.43 2.00
CA SER A 194 14.53 -7.40 2.91
C SER A 194 14.29 -6.84 4.29
N VAL A 195 13.25 -7.38 4.93
CA VAL A 195 12.88 -7.08 6.30
C VAL A 195 12.76 -8.39 7.07
N THR A 196 13.47 -8.48 8.19
CA THR A 196 13.47 -9.68 9.05
C THR A 196 12.90 -9.31 10.41
N ASP A 197 11.87 -10.03 10.85
CA ASP A 197 11.40 -9.97 12.23
C ASP A 197 12.39 -10.72 13.14
N ASN A 198 12.95 -10.03 14.13
CA ASN A 198 13.89 -10.61 15.11
C ASN A 198 13.18 -11.15 16.36
N SER A 199 11.85 -11.14 16.39
CA SER A 199 11.03 -11.66 17.49
C SER A 199 10.78 -13.17 17.36
N GLY A 200 10.17 -13.78 18.38
CA GLY A 200 10.23 -15.22 18.68
C GLY A 200 9.91 -16.21 17.54
N GLN A 201 9.06 -15.84 16.56
CA GLN A 201 8.84 -16.57 15.32
C GLN A 201 9.22 -15.64 14.16
N ALA A 202 10.50 -15.67 13.77
CA ALA A 202 11.05 -14.78 12.76
C ALA A 202 10.36 -14.99 11.40
N GLY A 203 9.62 -13.98 10.95
CA GLY A 203 9.20 -13.81 9.56
C GLY A 203 10.26 -13.07 8.75
N TYR A 204 10.28 -13.31 7.45
CA TYR A 204 11.21 -12.70 6.51
C TYR A 204 10.43 -12.30 5.25
N ALA A 205 10.58 -11.04 4.84
CA ALA A 205 10.02 -10.55 3.59
C ALA A 205 11.14 -10.06 2.66
N GLU A 206 11.12 -10.52 1.42
CA GLU A 206 11.78 -9.87 0.29
C GLU A 206 10.82 -8.84 -0.28
N ILE A 207 11.27 -7.59 -0.40
CA ILE A 207 10.45 -6.50 -0.93
C ILE A 207 11.03 -5.99 -2.24
N VAL A 208 10.14 -5.75 -3.19
CA VAL A 208 10.41 -5.19 -4.52
C VAL A 208 9.40 -4.07 -4.73
N SER A 209 9.87 -2.91 -5.20
CA SER A 209 9.01 -1.74 -5.48
C SER A 209 8.05 -1.40 -4.31
N VAL A 210 8.59 -1.33 -3.07
CA VAL A 210 7.83 -0.89 -1.89
C VAL A 210 8.42 0.41 -1.35
N GLU A 211 7.63 1.49 -1.37
CA GLU A 211 8.08 2.84 -1.02
C GLU A 211 7.97 3.13 0.48
N ARG A 212 7.11 2.40 1.22
CA ARG A 212 6.82 2.68 2.63
C ARG A 212 6.87 1.40 3.46
N LEU A 213 7.61 1.42 4.56
CA LEU A 213 7.49 0.43 5.63
C LEU A 213 6.86 1.12 6.85
N ARG A 214 5.66 0.69 7.23
CA ARG A 214 4.89 1.22 8.35
C ARG A 214 4.98 0.28 9.55
N PHE A 215 5.46 0.78 10.67
CA PHE A 215 5.49 0.09 11.96
C PHE A 215 4.53 0.77 12.93
N ILE A 216 4.22 0.12 14.06
CA ILE A 216 3.26 0.69 15.04
C ILE A 216 3.73 2.03 15.64
N ASP A 217 5.04 2.31 15.65
CA ASP A 217 5.64 3.48 16.29
C ASP A 217 6.30 4.47 15.34
N LYS A 218 6.63 4.07 14.10
CA LYS A 218 7.32 4.88 13.10
C LYS A 218 7.05 4.36 11.68
N SER A 219 7.31 5.22 10.69
CA SER A 219 7.39 4.81 9.29
C SER A 219 8.76 5.11 8.70
N LEU A 220 9.18 4.29 7.74
CA LEU A 220 10.38 4.44 6.93
C LEU A 220 9.96 4.62 5.47
N ALA A 221 10.31 5.75 4.86
CA ALA A 221 10.15 5.98 3.43
C ALA A 221 11.43 5.57 2.67
N LEU A 222 11.27 4.83 1.57
CA LEU A 222 12.36 4.28 0.77
C LEU A 222 12.53 4.99 -0.59
N ASP A 223 11.57 5.81 -1.00
CA ASP A 223 11.59 6.69 -2.18
C ASP A 223 12.45 7.94 -1.96
N THR A 224 13.74 7.76 -1.69
CA THR A 224 14.69 8.87 -1.46
C THR A 224 14.85 9.80 -2.67
N GLU A 225 14.47 9.35 -3.84
CA GLU A 225 14.40 10.14 -5.07
C GLU A 225 12.98 10.64 -5.39
N GLY A 226 11.96 10.09 -4.73
CA GLY A 226 10.55 10.42 -4.91
C GLY A 226 10.05 11.47 -3.92
N ASN A 227 8.78 11.36 -3.51
CA ASN A 227 8.09 12.35 -2.69
C ASN A 227 8.77 12.56 -1.34
N ALA A 228 9.18 11.49 -0.65
CA ALA A 228 9.86 11.64 0.64
C ALA A 228 11.24 12.29 0.51
N GLY A 229 11.97 11.96 -0.54
CA GLY A 229 13.22 12.62 -0.91
C GLY A 229 13.05 14.12 -1.13
N GLN A 230 12.06 14.50 -1.94
CA GLN A 230 11.75 15.90 -2.23
C GLN A 230 11.31 16.65 -0.97
N ALA A 231 10.46 16.04 -0.14
CA ALA A 231 10.04 16.62 1.13
C ALA A 231 11.26 16.87 2.06
N TYR A 232 12.21 15.94 2.16
CA TYR A 232 13.43 16.14 2.94
C TYR A 232 14.31 17.26 2.36
N ARG A 233 14.50 17.28 1.04
CA ARG A 233 15.35 18.26 0.36
C ARG A 233 14.82 19.68 0.47
N ILE A 234 13.50 19.87 0.45
CA ILE A 234 12.94 21.22 0.55
C ILE A 234 13.09 21.81 1.95
N TYR A 235 13.06 20.98 3.01
CA TYR A 235 13.45 21.41 4.36
C TYR A 235 14.91 21.87 4.39
N LYS A 236 15.82 21.11 3.77
CA LYS A 236 17.24 21.47 3.72
C LYS A 236 17.45 22.78 2.97
N ALA A 237 16.79 22.96 1.82
CA ALA A 237 16.90 24.17 1.02
C ALA A 237 16.26 25.40 1.70
N ALA A 238 15.11 25.22 2.35
CA ALA A 238 14.40 26.32 3.01
C ALA A 238 15.03 26.71 4.35
N PHE A 239 15.51 25.76 5.15
CA PHE A 239 15.85 26.00 6.55
C PHE A 239 17.25 25.53 6.98
N ASP A 240 18.04 24.95 6.07
CA ASP A 240 19.38 24.43 6.35
C ASP A 240 19.44 23.45 7.53
N ARG A 241 18.38 22.63 7.70
CA ARG A 241 18.29 21.68 8.82
C ARG A 241 17.66 20.37 8.40
N THR A 242 17.90 19.33 9.21
CA THR A 242 17.14 18.09 9.17
C THR A 242 15.66 18.37 9.52
N PRO A 243 14.70 17.81 8.78
CA PRO A 243 13.28 17.90 9.12
C PRO A 243 12.98 17.34 10.52
N ASP A 244 11.95 17.86 11.17
CA ASP A 244 11.31 17.15 12.27
C ASP A 244 10.39 16.04 11.71
N SER A 245 10.25 14.93 12.43
CA SER A 245 9.59 13.73 11.91
C SER A 245 8.10 13.93 11.60
N GLY A 246 7.40 14.76 12.39
CA GLY A 246 5.97 15.03 12.19
C GLY A 246 5.70 15.98 11.03
N GLY A 247 6.44 17.09 10.93
CA GLY A 247 6.35 18.01 9.79
C GLY A 247 6.74 17.35 8.47
N LEU A 248 7.77 16.49 8.51
CA LEU A 248 8.14 15.68 7.35
C LEU A 248 7.01 14.73 6.93
N GLY A 249 6.39 14.03 7.87
CA GLY A 249 5.24 13.16 7.57
C GLY A 249 4.06 13.90 6.97
N TYR A 250 3.76 15.11 7.43
CA TYR A 250 2.75 15.97 6.83
C TYR A 250 3.05 16.30 5.37
N TRP A 251 4.29 16.71 5.05
CA TRP A 251 4.64 17.06 3.68
C TRP A 251 4.70 15.85 2.75
N ILE A 252 5.13 14.69 3.25
CA ILE A 252 5.04 13.42 2.52
C ILE A 252 3.59 13.12 2.18
N ASP A 253 2.68 13.14 3.17
CA ASP A 253 1.25 12.90 2.96
C ASP A 253 0.63 13.87 1.93
N VAL A 254 0.96 15.17 2.04
CA VAL A 254 0.49 16.20 1.09
C VAL A 254 0.92 15.88 -0.35
N MET A 255 2.17 15.43 -0.55
CA MET A 255 2.73 15.09 -1.86
C MET A 255 2.21 13.75 -2.39
N ASP A 256 2.05 12.76 -1.52
CA ASP A 256 1.48 11.45 -1.85
C ASP A 256 -0.01 11.61 -2.29
N ASN A 257 -0.69 12.65 -1.80
CA ASN A 257 -2.03 13.08 -2.27
C ASN A 257 -2.00 14.03 -3.49
N GLY A 258 -0.88 14.09 -4.23
CA GLY A 258 -0.78 14.71 -5.55
C GLY A 258 -0.44 16.21 -5.57
N HIS A 259 -0.04 16.80 -4.45
CA HIS A 259 0.48 18.18 -4.48
C HIS A 259 1.88 18.23 -5.10
N THR A 260 2.14 19.27 -5.88
CA THR A 260 3.44 19.49 -6.49
C THR A 260 4.44 20.06 -5.49
N LEU A 261 5.74 19.86 -5.76
CA LEU A 261 6.80 20.46 -4.97
C LEU A 261 6.70 22.00 -4.90
N GLU A 262 6.19 22.65 -5.94
CA GLU A 262 5.96 24.10 -5.92
C GLU A 262 4.83 24.51 -4.95
N GLN A 263 3.76 23.70 -4.86
CA GLN A 263 2.70 23.92 -3.87
C GLN A 263 3.20 23.68 -2.45
N VAL A 264 4.08 22.69 -2.25
CA VAL A 264 4.78 22.48 -0.98
C VAL A 264 5.68 23.67 -0.65
N ALA A 265 6.48 24.15 -1.61
CA ALA A 265 7.33 25.33 -1.45
C ALA A 265 6.53 26.57 -1.01
N ALA A 266 5.33 26.77 -1.56
CA ALA A 266 4.42 27.83 -1.11
C ALA A 266 4.07 27.68 0.37
N GLY A 267 3.82 26.46 0.85
CA GLY A 267 3.57 26.18 2.26
C GLY A 267 4.75 26.52 3.17
N PHE A 268 5.98 26.19 2.74
CA PHE A 268 7.19 26.58 3.44
C PHE A 268 7.34 28.11 3.50
N ILE A 269 7.24 28.80 2.36
CA ILE A 269 7.39 30.27 2.28
C ILE A 269 6.36 31.00 3.14
N ASN A 270 5.13 30.49 3.21
CA ASN A 270 4.06 31.06 4.02
C ASN A 270 4.11 30.67 5.51
N SER A 271 5.04 29.79 5.90
CA SER A 271 5.17 29.36 7.30
C SER A 271 5.76 30.45 8.19
N ILE A 272 5.43 30.39 9.48
CA ILE A 272 6.00 31.28 10.50
C ILE A 272 7.52 31.08 10.59
N GLU A 273 7.99 29.84 10.50
CA GLU A 273 9.43 29.52 10.53
C GLU A 273 10.19 30.23 9.40
N PHE A 274 9.62 30.24 8.20
CA PHE A 274 10.22 30.94 7.06
C PHE A 274 10.24 32.46 7.27
N GLN A 275 9.17 33.04 7.78
CA GLN A 275 9.11 34.48 8.09
C GLN A 275 10.09 34.86 9.21
N ASP A 276 10.29 34.01 10.20
CA ASP A 276 11.26 34.22 11.28
C ASP A 276 12.71 34.17 10.75
N MET A 277 12.99 33.27 9.80
CA MET A 277 14.32 33.08 9.24
C MET A 277 14.69 34.10 8.16
N TYR A 278 13.76 34.44 7.27
CA TYR A 278 13.99 35.31 6.12
C TYR A 278 13.50 36.75 6.33
N GLY A 279 12.71 36.99 7.39
CA GLY A 279 11.95 38.22 7.62
C GLY A 279 10.56 38.19 6.97
N GLU A 280 9.68 39.10 7.38
CA GLU A 280 8.28 39.12 6.90
C GLU A 280 8.14 39.41 5.40
N ASN A 281 9.09 40.14 4.81
CA ASN A 281 9.08 40.53 3.40
C ASN A 281 10.51 40.67 2.86
N PRO A 282 11.26 39.57 2.69
CA PRO A 282 12.61 39.64 2.11
C PRO A 282 12.53 40.16 0.67
N SER A 283 13.52 40.96 0.27
CA SER A 283 13.79 41.22 -1.15
C SER A 283 14.21 39.94 -1.89
N ASP A 284 14.12 39.93 -3.22
CA ASP A 284 14.55 38.77 -4.02
C ASP A 284 16.04 38.48 -3.80
N GLU A 285 16.85 39.52 -3.62
CA GLU A 285 18.27 39.40 -3.27
C GLU A 285 18.48 38.69 -1.94
N GLN A 286 17.73 39.06 -0.90
CA GLN A 286 17.81 38.42 0.41
C GLN A 286 17.34 36.97 0.36
N PHE A 287 16.23 36.71 -0.33
CA PHE A 287 15.66 35.38 -0.52
C PHE A 287 16.65 34.44 -1.23
N LEU A 288 17.15 34.82 -2.40
CA LEU A 288 18.09 34.01 -3.17
C LEU A 288 19.40 33.82 -2.41
N THR A 289 19.95 34.87 -1.79
CA THR A 289 21.18 34.76 -1.01
C THR A 289 21.05 33.73 0.11
N ALA A 290 19.90 33.69 0.80
CA ALA A 290 19.64 32.70 1.84
C ALA A 290 19.53 31.28 1.27
N LEU A 291 18.85 31.06 0.13
CA LEU A 291 18.81 29.74 -0.52
C LEU A 291 20.20 29.25 -0.94
N TYR A 292 21.03 30.13 -1.52
CA TYR A 292 22.41 29.79 -1.86
C TYR A 292 23.23 29.40 -0.64
N ASN A 293 23.06 30.11 0.48
CA ASN A 293 23.77 29.76 1.72
C ASN A 293 23.30 28.40 2.26
N ASN A 294 21.99 28.14 2.28
CA ASN A 294 21.44 26.89 2.80
C ASN A 294 21.83 25.66 1.97
N VAL A 295 21.90 25.81 0.64
CA VAL A 295 22.14 24.68 -0.29
C VAL A 295 23.61 24.55 -0.67
N LEU A 296 24.37 25.64 -0.79
CA LEU A 296 25.74 25.57 -1.33
C LEU A 296 26.80 25.95 -0.30
N ASP A 297 26.42 26.30 0.94
CA ASP A 297 27.32 26.79 1.99
C ASP A 297 28.21 27.96 1.52
N ARG A 298 27.76 28.70 0.51
CA ARG A 298 28.50 29.81 -0.10
C ARG A 298 27.57 30.87 -0.62
N GLY A 299 28.13 32.08 -0.73
CA GLY A 299 27.50 33.17 -1.45
C GLY A 299 27.25 32.81 -2.93
N PRO A 300 26.26 33.46 -3.55
CA PRO A 300 25.89 33.17 -4.91
C PRO A 300 27.01 33.54 -5.89
N ASP A 301 27.18 32.77 -6.96
CA ASP A 301 28.11 33.13 -8.04
C ASP A 301 27.50 34.20 -8.95
N ASP A 302 28.34 35.09 -9.49
CA ASP A 302 27.88 36.27 -10.25
C ASP A 302 26.97 35.91 -11.45
N GLY A 303 27.17 34.74 -12.07
CA GLY A 303 26.41 34.33 -13.25
C GLY A 303 25.02 33.77 -12.93
N GLY A 304 24.96 32.73 -12.09
CA GLY A 304 23.71 32.09 -11.71
C GLY A 304 22.79 33.02 -10.92
N TYR A 305 23.38 33.85 -10.05
CA TYR A 305 22.63 34.81 -9.26
C TYR A 305 21.88 35.85 -10.11
N LEU A 306 22.56 36.42 -11.09
CA LEU A 306 21.97 37.44 -11.97
C LEU A 306 20.85 36.85 -12.83
N TRP A 307 20.99 35.59 -13.26
CA TRP A 307 19.94 34.90 -14.00
C TRP A 307 18.70 34.67 -13.13
N TRP A 308 18.86 34.25 -11.86
CA TRP A 308 17.74 34.09 -10.93
C TRP A 308 17.03 35.41 -10.62
N LEU A 309 17.79 36.48 -10.35
CA LEU A 309 17.21 37.81 -10.12
C LEU A 309 16.42 38.32 -11.32
N ASP A 310 16.93 38.17 -12.55
CA ASP A 310 16.22 38.55 -13.76
C ASP A 310 14.96 37.69 -13.97
N SER A 311 15.05 36.40 -13.67
CA SER A 311 13.94 35.45 -13.79
C SER A 311 12.80 35.77 -12.81
N LEU A 312 13.12 36.11 -11.56
CA LEU A 312 12.13 36.55 -10.57
C LEU A 312 11.57 37.94 -10.94
N GLY A 313 12.43 38.90 -11.28
CA GLY A 313 12.02 40.27 -11.59
C GLY A 313 11.16 40.39 -12.85
N SER A 314 11.35 39.50 -13.82
CA SER A 314 10.53 39.41 -15.04
C SER A 314 9.24 38.59 -14.84
N GLY A 315 9.11 37.87 -13.73
CA GLY A 315 8.01 36.94 -13.47
C GLY A 315 8.10 35.64 -14.29
N ALA A 316 9.26 35.35 -14.88
CA ALA A 316 9.51 34.08 -15.56
C ALA A 316 9.58 32.90 -14.58
N PHE A 317 9.95 33.17 -13.32
CA PHE A 317 9.91 32.23 -12.21
C PHE A 317 9.20 32.84 -10.99
N THR A 318 8.53 31.99 -10.23
CA THR A 318 7.96 32.29 -8.91
C THR A 318 9.03 32.06 -7.83
N ARG A 319 8.81 32.59 -6.61
CA ARG A 319 9.71 32.30 -5.47
C ARG A 319 9.60 30.85 -5.04
N GLU A 320 8.39 30.31 -5.11
CA GLU A 320 8.05 28.92 -4.89
C GLU A 320 8.82 28.01 -5.87
N GLY A 321 8.79 28.35 -7.15
CA GLY A 321 9.53 27.65 -8.20
C GLY A 321 11.05 27.76 -8.02
N ALA A 322 11.55 28.90 -7.55
CA ALA A 322 12.96 29.04 -7.19
C ALA A 322 13.33 28.13 -6.01
N LEU A 323 12.58 28.15 -4.90
CA LEU A 323 12.83 27.25 -3.75
C LEU A 323 12.78 25.77 -4.16
N ALA A 324 11.77 25.36 -4.94
CA ALA A 324 11.68 24.01 -5.49
C ALA A 324 12.90 23.68 -6.38
N GLY A 325 13.35 24.61 -7.22
CA GLY A 325 14.54 24.44 -8.06
C GLY A 325 15.84 24.29 -7.26
N PHE A 326 16.02 25.06 -6.17
CA PHE A 326 17.15 24.91 -5.27
C PHE A 326 17.09 23.61 -4.48
N SER A 327 15.90 23.18 -4.05
CA SER A 327 15.67 21.88 -3.40
C SER A 327 16.17 20.72 -4.26
N GLU A 328 15.90 20.78 -5.56
CA GLU A 328 16.23 19.71 -6.50
C GLU A 328 17.54 19.94 -7.28
N SER A 329 18.37 20.88 -6.84
CA SER A 329 19.68 21.08 -7.44
C SER A 329 20.60 19.88 -7.15
N ALA A 330 21.53 19.60 -8.06
CA ALA A 330 22.49 18.51 -7.89
C ALA A 330 23.31 18.67 -6.59
N GLU A 331 23.63 19.91 -6.23
CA GLU A 331 24.33 20.23 -4.98
C GLU A 331 23.49 19.85 -3.74
N ASN A 332 22.19 20.19 -3.72
CA ASN A 332 21.35 19.84 -2.57
C ASN A 332 21.13 18.33 -2.45
N GLN A 333 20.95 17.65 -3.59
CA GLN A 333 20.86 16.19 -3.63
C GLN A 333 22.14 15.55 -3.06
N GLU A 334 23.32 16.04 -3.47
CA GLU A 334 24.61 15.56 -2.96
C GLU A 334 24.77 15.83 -1.45
N ASN A 335 24.27 16.96 -0.94
CA ASN A 335 24.33 17.27 0.49
C ASN A 335 23.49 16.33 1.37
N VAL A 336 22.39 15.80 0.84
CA VAL A 336 21.48 14.93 1.62
C VAL A 336 21.68 13.46 1.34
N ILE A 337 22.42 13.07 0.28
CA ILE A 337 22.48 11.69 -0.20
C ILE A 337 22.89 10.70 0.90
N GLU A 338 23.90 11.04 1.71
CA GLU A 338 24.34 10.19 2.83
C GLU A 338 23.34 10.18 3.99
N LEU A 339 22.59 11.28 4.20
CA LEU A 339 21.62 11.42 5.28
C LEU A 339 20.37 10.56 5.05
N ILE A 340 20.00 10.35 3.79
CA ILE A 340 18.78 9.62 3.39
C ILE A 340 19.09 8.26 2.76
N ALA A 341 20.37 7.86 2.64
CA ALA A 341 20.79 6.65 1.93
C ALA A 341 20.11 5.34 2.40
N ASN A 342 19.71 5.27 3.68
CA ASN A 342 19.04 4.10 4.26
C ASN A 342 17.53 4.30 4.42
N GLY A 343 16.95 5.21 3.63
CA GLY A 343 15.58 5.67 3.77
C GLY A 343 15.43 6.76 4.83
N ILE A 344 14.20 7.27 4.94
CA ILE A 344 13.85 8.47 5.69
C ILE A 344 12.84 8.11 6.77
N MET A 345 13.24 8.22 8.03
CA MET A 345 12.35 7.97 9.18
C MET A 345 11.43 9.18 9.41
N TYR A 346 10.13 8.92 9.60
CA TYR A 346 9.14 9.97 9.87
C TYR A 346 8.00 9.46 10.77
N ASP A 347 7.18 10.38 11.25
CA ASP A 347 5.92 10.08 11.95
C ASP A 347 4.77 10.30 10.97
N GLU A 348 3.90 9.31 10.82
CA GLU A 348 2.76 9.45 9.90
C GLU A 348 1.85 10.60 10.31
N TRP A 349 1.35 11.29 9.29
CA TRP A 349 0.37 12.33 9.48
C TRP A 349 -1.00 11.71 9.73
N ALA A 350 -1.62 12.03 10.87
CA ALA A 350 -2.90 11.44 11.29
C ALA A 350 -4.13 12.30 10.97
N GLY A 351 -3.96 13.46 10.33
CA GLY A 351 -5.04 14.43 10.06
C GLY A 351 -5.27 15.43 11.18
#